data_AF-A0A917ZGX8-F1
#
_entry.id   AF-A0A917ZGX8-F1
#
_cell.length_a   1.000
_cell.length_b   1.000
_cell.length_c   1.000
_cell.angle_alpha   90.00
_cell.angle_beta   90.00
_cell.angle_gamma   90.00
#
_symmetry.space_group_name_H-M   'P 1'
#
loop_
_entity.id
_entity.type
_entity.pdbx_description
1 polymer ?
#
loop_
_entity_poly.entity_id
_entity_poly.type
_entity_poly.pdbx_seq_one_letter_code
_entity_poly.pdbx_strand_id
1 'polypeptide(L)'
;MTKTTLAAAALAAAAVLVAPTAASAGTPATAGASAARPLQLRNGLTLNLPPGWKVYGRGDWIQVVTGACANPRGGYGHSECDSFSILGPDAIKIGNEVFKPYTAKRPFYPATDVQACPHNHRWGQVLGGAAAKGLRQVGPGHKAHYREWKAKCVSYSNGTVKSRYVQREWYLPQSRILIVDRWNTPGLPGVLKRAVWR
;
A
#
# COMPACT_ATOMS: atom_id res chain seq x y z
N MET A 1 -10.79 13.32 65.01
CA MET A 1 -10.16 14.33 65.88
C MET A 1 -8.97 13.69 66.59
N THR A 2 -7.98 14.51 66.97
CA THR A 2 -6.73 14.23 67.72
C THR A 2 -5.65 13.36 67.07
N LYS A 3 -4.35 13.63 67.19
CA LYS A 3 -3.49 14.84 67.20
C LYS A 3 -2.05 14.28 67.22
N THR A 4 -1.21 14.75 66.29
CA THR A 4 0.22 15.08 66.38
C THR A 4 1.11 14.45 67.47
N THR A 5 2.28 13.89 67.12
CA THR A 5 3.62 14.50 67.38
C THR A 5 4.79 13.74 66.76
N LEU A 6 5.83 14.53 66.46
CA LEU A 6 7.12 14.26 65.81
C LEU A 6 8.11 13.43 66.65
N ALA A 7 9.08 12.80 65.96
CA ALA A 7 10.46 12.71 66.45
C ALA A 7 11.44 12.70 65.26
N ALA A 8 12.39 13.62 65.29
CA ALA A 8 13.49 13.75 64.35
C ALA A 8 14.68 12.87 64.79
N ALA A 9 15.45 12.38 63.82
CA ALA A 9 16.85 12.00 64.03
C ALA A 9 17.62 12.32 62.75
N ALA A 10 18.48 13.32 62.85
CA ALA A 10 19.53 13.60 61.88
C ALA A 10 20.64 12.56 62.03
N LEU A 11 21.40 12.29 60.96
CA LEU A 11 22.86 12.19 61.00
C LEU A 11 23.49 12.04 59.60
N ALA A 12 24.55 12.82 59.43
CA ALA A 12 25.76 12.60 58.64
C ALA A 12 25.70 12.62 57.10
N ALA A 13 26.25 13.72 56.58
CA ALA A 13 26.72 13.89 55.21
C ALA A 13 27.90 12.97 54.89
N ALA A 14 27.91 12.44 53.66
CA ALA A 14 29.12 12.08 52.94
C ALA A 14 29.03 12.71 51.55
N ALA A 15 29.66 13.87 51.39
CA ALA A 15 29.82 14.52 50.10
C ALA A 15 30.92 13.80 49.31
N VAL A 16 30.53 12.92 48.39
CA VAL A 16 31.43 12.41 47.35
C VAL A 16 31.31 13.37 46.17
N LEU A 17 32.38 14.14 45.93
CA LEU A 17 32.58 14.94 44.73
C LEU A 17 32.68 14.00 43.53
N VAL A 18 31.57 13.78 42.83
CA VAL A 18 31.58 13.18 41.49
C VAL A 18 31.64 14.33 40.48
N ALA A 19 32.77 14.43 39.78
CA ALA A 19 32.95 15.36 38.67
C ALA A 19 31.84 15.17 37.63
N PRO A 20 31.32 16.25 37.00
CA PRO A 20 30.41 16.10 35.88
C PRO A 20 31.22 15.62 34.68
N THR A 21 31.19 14.32 34.40
CA THR A 21 31.46 13.85 33.05
C THR A 21 30.35 14.42 32.17
N ALA A 22 30.72 15.37 31.32
CA ALA A 22 29.85 15.88 30.28
C ALA A 22 29.41 14.69 29.42
N ALA A 23 28.21 14.18 29.69
CA ALA A 23 27.53 13.27 28.80
C ALA A 23 27.22 14.05 27.53
N SER A 24 28.08 13.89 26.52
CA SER A 24 27.80 14.30 25.16
C SER A 24 26.45 13.68 24.80
N ALA A 25 25.42 14.53 24.78
CA ALA A 25 24.13 14.20 24.22
C ALA A 25 24.37 13.91 22.73
N GLY A 26 24.65 12.65 22.42
CA GLY A 26 24.58 12.14 21.07
C GLY A 26 23.14 12.33 20.62
N THR A 27 22.90 13.35 19.82
CA THR A 27 21.69 13.51 19.04
C THR A 27 21.44 12.15 18.38
N PRO A 28 20.28 11.49 18.61
CA PRO A 28 19.95 10.32 17.83
C PRO A 28 19.98 10.77 16.37
N ALA A 29 20.89 10.17 15.60
CA ALA A 29 20.91 10.35 14.17
C ALA A 29 19.52 9.97 13.66
N THR A 30 18.70 10.97 13.34
CA THR A 30 17.57 10.79 12.44
C THR A 30 18.20 10.24 11.17
N ALA A 31 18.18 8.91 11.05
CA ALA A 31 18.44 8.22 9.80
C ALA A 31 17.66 9.01 8.76
N GLY A 32 18.38 9.66 7.83
CA GLY A 32 17.79 10.55 6.86
C GLY A 32 16.70 9.78 6.14
N ALA A 33 15.45 10.01 6.54
CA ALA A 33 14.31 9.50 5.82
C ALA A 33 14.44 10.14 4.45
N SER A 34 14.92 9.36 3.48
CA SER A 34 14.95 9.81 2.10
C SER A 34 13.55 10.36 1.81
N ALA A 35 13.49 11.57 1.28
CA ALA A 35 12.24 12.32 1.26
C ALA A 35 11.20 11.55 0.43
N ALA A 36 9.98 11.40 0.97
CA ALA A 36 8.89 10.79 0.22
C ALA A 36 8.60 11.65 -1.03
N ARG A 37 8.40 11.00 -2.18
CA ARG A 37 8.17 11.68 -3.46
C ARG A 37 6.67 11.84 -3.72
N PRO A 38 6.16 13.07 -3.94
CA PRO A 38 4.75 13.26 -4.25
C PRO A 38 4.42 12.73 -5.65
N LEU A 39 3.39 11.91 -5.75
CA LEU A 39 2.73 11.52 -6.99
C LEU A 39 1.35 12.18 -7.02
N GLN A 40 1.20 13.19 -7.86
CA GLN A 40 -0.08 13.85 -8.09
C GLN A 40 -0.93 13.02 -9.06
N LEU A 41 -2.19 12.83 -8.69
CA LEU A 41 -3.20 12.11 -9.45
C LEU A 41 -4.37 13.06 -9.74
N ARG A 42 -5.30 12.59 -10.55
CA ARG A 42 -6.53 13.33 -10.88
C ARG A 42 -7.34 13.70 -9.64
N ASN A 43 -8.15 14.75 -9.76
CA ASN A 43 -9.10 15.18 -8.73
C ASN A 43 -8.45 15.45 -7.37
N GLY A 44 -7.24 16.02 -7.38
CA GLY A 44 -6.58 16.52 -6.16
C GLY A 44 -5.86 15.49 -5.31
N LEU A 45 -5.95 14.20 -5.63
CA LEU A 45 -5.31 13.15 -4.84
C LEU A 45 -3.79 13.18 -5.04
N THR A 46 -3.03 13.29 -3.96
CA THR A 46 -1.58 13.17 -3.94
C THR A 46 -1.13 12.04 -3.02
N LEU A 47 -0.31 11.13 -3.55
CA LEU A 47 0.32 10.05 -2.79
C LEU A 47 1.77 10.42 -2.48
N ASN A 48 2.16 10.42 -1.21
CA ASN A 48 3.56 10.58 -0.81
C ASN A 48 4.24 9.21 -0.81
N LEU A 49 4.91 8.89 -1.92
CA LEU A 49 5.50 7.58 -2.14
C LEU A 49 6.81 7.44 -1.34
N PRO A 50 7.03 6.31 -0.65
CA PRO A 50 8.29 6.03 -0.01
C PRO A 50 9.47 6.10 -1.00
N PRO A 51 10.68 6.39 -0.48
CA PRO A 51 11.92 6.24 -1.23
C PRO A 51 12.03 4.86 -1.89
N GLY A 52 12.60 4.82 -3.10
CA GLY A 52 12.76 3.58 -3.86
C GLY A 52 11.52 3.17 -4.67
N TRP A 53 10.34 3.73 -4.42
CA TRP A 53 9.15 3.47 -5.23
C TRP A 53 9.22 4.24 -6.55
N LYS A 54 9.18 3.49 -7.66
CA LYS A 54 9.34 4.02 -9.01
C LYS A 54 7.98 4.04 -9.71
N VAL A 55 7.70 5.11 -10.44
CA VAL A 55 6.42 5.32 -11.12
C VAL A 55 6.64 5.19 -12.62
N TYR A 56 5.82 4.39 -13.28
CA TYR A 56 5.83 4.14 -14.71
C TYR A 56 4.44 4.38 -15.31
N GLY A 57 4.40 4.84 -16.55
CA GLY A 57 3.15 5.26 -17.19
C GLY A 57 2.66 6.61 -16.68
N ARG A 58 1.45 7.00 -17.14
CA ARG A 58 0.81 8.28 -16.81
C ARG A 58 -0.70 8.20 -17.04
N GLY A 59 -1.43 9.19 -16.53
CA GLY A 59 -2.86 9.35 -16.80
C GLY A 59 -3.70 8.21 -16.22
N ASP A 60 -4.25 7.37 -17.09
CA ASP A 60 -5.21 6.32 -16.74
C ASP A 60 -4.56 4.96 -16.46
N TRP A 61 -3.26 4.82 -16.75
CA TRP A 61 -2.51 3.58 -16.63
C TRP A 61 -1.15 3.85 -15.99
N ILE A 62 -1.13 3.86 -14.67
CA ILE A 62 0.09 4.07 -13.87
C ILE A 62 0.44 2.75 -13.18
N GLN A 63 1.72 2.38 -13.20
CA GLN A 63 2.27 1.31 -12.37
C GLN A 63 3.26 1.90 -11.38
N VAL A 64 3.15 1.53 -10.11
CA VAL A 64 4.12 1.90 -9.06
C VAL A 64 4.86 0.64 -8.65
N VAL A 65 6.14 0.57 -9.02
CA VAL A 65 7.04 -0.54 -8.72
C VAL A 65 7.72 -0.29 -7.38
N THR A 66 7.64 -1.29 -6.50
CA THR A 66 8.10 -1.20 -5.10
C THR A 66 9.20 -2.20 -4.75
N GLY A 67 9.56 -3.08 -5.69
CA GLY A 67 10.55 -4.14 -5.50
C GLY A 67 11.12 -4.61 -6.83
N ALA A 68 11.30 -5.93 -6.97
CA ALA A 68 11.87 -6.53 -8.17
C ALA A 68 10.92 -6.36 -9.37
N CYS A 69 11.47 -5.95 -10.51
CA CYS A 69 10.74 -5.89 -11.78
C CYS A 69 11.74 -5.77 -12.93
N ALA A 70 11.79 -6.78 -13.80
CA ALA A 70 12.73 -6.80 -14.92
C ALA A 70 12.35 -5.81 -16.04
N ASN A 71 11.04 -5.69 -16.33
CA ASN A 71 10.53 -4.90 -17.46
C ASN A 71 9.37 -3.99 -17.03
N PRO A 72 9.65 -2.92 -16.25
CA PRO A 72 8.59 -2.04 -15.76
C PRO A 72 7.92 -1.25 -16.89
N ARG A 73 6.59 -1.20 -16.89
CA ARG A 73 5.78 -0.49 -17.89
C ARG A 73 4.54 0.11 -17.22
N GLY A 74 3.90 1.10 -17.85
CA GLY A 74 2.62 1.60 -17.33
C GLY A 74 1.53 0.51 -17.33
N GLY A 75 0.60 0.58 -16.37
CA GLY A 75 -0.67 -0.16 -16.39
C GLY A 75 -0.74 -1.42 -15.53
N TYR A 76 -1.60 -2.35 -15.97
CA TYR A 76 -1.94 -3.61 -15.29
C TYR A 76 -1.53 -4.81 -16.16
N GLY A 77 -1.39 -5.99 -15.55
CA GLY A 77 -1.19 -7.25 -16.30
C GLY A 77 0.27 -7.71 -16.40
N HIS A 78 1.24 -6.86 -16.02
CA HIS A 78 2.65 -7.25 -16.00
C HIS A 78 2.90 -8.30 -14.92
N SER A 79 3.62 -9.36 -15.29
CA SER A 79 4.04 -10.44 -14.40
C SER A 79 5.45 -10.17 -13.86
N GLU A 80 5.79 -10.78 -12.72
CA GLU A 80 7.11 -10.75 -12.08
C GLU A 80 7.61 -9.32 -11.81
N CYS A 81 6.68 -8.44 -11.46
CA CYS A 81 6.93 -7.05 -11.10
C CYS A 81 6.19 -6.68 -9.80
N ASP A 82 6.94 -6.61 -8.70
CA ASP A 82 6.48 -6.19 -7.37
C ASP A 82 5.91 -4.77 -7.44
N SER A 83 4.59 -4.66 -7.60
CA SER A 83 3.97 -3.39 -7.96
C SER A 83 2.48 -3.36 -7.68
N PHE A 84 1.92 -2.15 -7.71
CA PHE A 84 0.48 -1.95 -7.80
C PHE A 84 0.16 -0.98 -8.95
N SER A 85 -1.05 -1.09 -9.47
CA SER A 85 -1.53 -0.22 -10.55
C SER A 85 -2.44 0.87 -9.99
N ILE A 86 -2.33 2.08 -10.53
CA ILE A 86 -3.27 3.17 -10.31
C ILE A 86 -3.95 3.46 -11.65
N LEU A 87 -5.26 3.34 -11.65
CA LEU A 87 -6.08 3.26 -12.85
C LEU A 87 -7.11 4.39 -12.86
N GLY A 88 -7.23 5.05 -14.00
CA GLY A 88 -8.18 6.15 -14.21
C GLY A 88 -9.45 5.72 -14.96
N PRO A 89 -10.36 6.67 -15.27
CA PRO A 89 -11.56 6.49 -16.08
C PRO A 89 -11.40 5.56 -17.29
N ASP A 90 -10.37 5.72 -18.12
CA ASP A 90 -10.27 4.94 -19.35
C ASP A 90 -9.94 3.47 -19.07
N ALA A 91 -9.11 3.21 -18.07
CA ALA A 91 -8.89 1.85 -17.56
C ALA A 91 -10.15 1.27 -16.89
N ILE A 92 -10.87 2.10 -16.13
CA ILE A 92 -12.10 1.70 -15.42
C ILE A 92 -13.23 1.36 -16.42
N LYS A 93 -13.36 2.08 -17.54
CA LYS A 93 -14.37 1.83 -18.59
C LYS A 93 -14.25 0.43 -19.20
N ILE A 94 -13.06 -0.15 -19.21
CA ILE A 94 -12.79 -1.49 -19.75
C ILE A 94 -12.26 -2.47 -18.71
N GLY A 95 -12.41 -2.14 -17.42
CA GLY A 95 -11.67 -2.76 -16.33
C GLY A 95 -12.10 -4.15 -15.90
N ASN A 96 -13.14 -4.72 -16.50
CA ASN A 96 -13.69 -6.02 -16.16
C ASN A 96 -13.56 -6.99 -17.34
N GLU A 97 -13.83 -8.26 -17.08
CA GLU A 97 -13.81 -9.33 -18.06
C GLU A 97 -14.63 -8.95 -19.31
N VAL A 98 -14.15 -9.37 -20.47
CA VAL A 98 -14.64 -8.98 -21.81
C VAL A 98 -14.70 -7.46 -22.01
N PHE A 99 -13.75 -6.73 -21.40
CA PHE A 99 -13.60 -5.28 -21.48
C PHE A 99 -14.84 -4.49 -21.05
N LYS A 100 -15.63 -5.04 -20.13
CA LYS A 100 -16.77 -4.33 -19.53
C LYS A 100 -16.30 -3.28 -18.52
N PRO A 101 -17.14 -2.28 -18.19
CA PRO A 101 -16.83 -1.35 -17.11
C PRO A 101 -16.63 -2.03 -15.75
N TYR A 102 -15.65 -1.56 -15.01
CA TYR A 102 -15.41 -1.95 -13.62
C TYR A 102 -16.43 -1.28 -12.70
N THR A 103 -17.03 -2.07 -11.79
CA THR A 103 -18.10 -1.62 -10.90
C THR A 103 -17.88 -2.00 -9.42
N ALA A 104 -16.69 -2.51 -9.08
CA ALA A 104 -16.37 -3.09 -7.76
C ALA A 104 -17.27 -4.26 -7.30
N LYS A 105 -18.16 -4.76 -8.18
CA LYS A 105 -18.93 -6.00 -7.97
C LYS A 105 -18.19 -7.25 -8.47
N ARG A 106 -17.21 -7.05 -9.34
CA ARG A 106 -16.29 -8.06 -9.87
C ARG A 106 -14.87 -7.49 -9.80
N PRO A 107 -13.83 -8.34 -9.74
CA PRO A 107 -12.46 -7.86 -9.72
C PRO A 107 -12.10 -7.11 -10.99
N PHE A 108 -11.07 -6.27 -10.90
CA PHE A 108 -10.44 -5.68 -12.07
C PHE A 108 -9.69 -6.76 -12.85
N TYR A 109 -10.13 -7.02 -14.08
CA TYR A 109 -9.63 -8.06 -14.96
C TYR A 109 -9.97 -7.76 -16.43
N PRO A 110 -9.28 -6.79 -17.07
CA PRO A 110 -9.59 -6.32 -18.42
C PRO A 110 -9.07 -7.31 -19.47
N ALA A 111 -9.71 -8.47 -19.62
CA ALA A 111 -9.28 -9.52 -20.54
C ALA A 111 -10.46 -10.30 -21.12
N THR A 112 -10.26 -10.84 -22.31
CA THR A 112 -11.16 -11.84 -22.94
C THR A 112 -10.68 -13.28 -22.70
N ASP A 113 -9.48 -13.46 -22.18
CA ASP A 113 -8.85 -14.77 -21.95
C ASP A 113 -8.04 -14.76 -20.64
N VAL A 114 -7.40 -15.87 -20.30
CA VAL A 114 -6.53 -16.06 -19.14
C VAL A 114 -5.29 -15.17 -19.27
N GLN A 115 -5.16 -14.19 -18.40
CA GLN A 115 -3.96 -13.35 -18.31
C GLN A 115 -2.83 -14.10 -17.60
N ALA A 116 -1.59 -13.64 -17.82
CA ALA A 116 -0.45 -14.12 -17.08
C ALA A 116 -0.59 -13.90 -15.57
N CYS A 117 -0.21 -14.92 -14.80
CA CYS A 117 -0.16 -14.86 -13.35
C CYS A 117 0.84 -13.77 -12.92
N PRO A 118 0.45 -12.87 -11.99
CA PRO A 118 1.31 -11.77 -11.58
C PRO A 118 2.67 -12.24 -11.05
N HIS A 119 2.73 -13.39 -10.37
CA HIS A 119 3.96 -13.87 -9.74
C HIS A 119 4.83 -14.76 -10.62
N ASN A 120 4.32 -15.22 -11.76
CA ASN A 120 5.06 -16.07 -12.70
C ASN A 120 4.36 -16.07 -14.08
N HIS A 121 5.01 -15.54 -15.10
CA HIS A 121 4.41 -15.39 -16.44
C HIS A 121 4.05 -16.73 -17.11
N ARG A 122 4.62 -17.86 -16.65
CA ARG A 122 4.37 -19.20 -17.20
C ARG A 122 3.05 -19.83 -16.73
N TRP A 123 2.33 -19.15 -15.85
CA TRP A 123 1.04 -19.61 -15.30
C TRP A 123 -0.06 -18.61 -15.65
N GLY A 124 -1.31 -19.08 -15.64
CA GLY A 124 -2.49 -18.25 -15.85
C GLY A 124 -3.07 -17.71 -14.54
N GLN A 125 -3.62 -16.50 -14.57
CA GLN A 125 -4.36 -15.86 -13.48
C GLN A 125 -5.82 -16.33 -13.51
N VAL A 126 -6.33 -16.76 -12.36
CA VAL A 126 -7.77 -16.98 -12.14
C VAL A 126 -8.21 -16.19 -10.93
N LEU A 127 -9.14 -15.26 -11.11
CA LEU A 127 -9.76 -14.50 -10.03
C LEU A 127 -11.05 -15.18 -9.58
N GLY A 128 -11.17 -15.41 -8.28
CA GLY A 128 -12.31 -16.05 -7.64
C GLY A 128 -13.20 -15.08 -6.88
N GLY A 129 -13.98 -15.62 -5.94
CA GLY A 129 -14.93 -14.84 -5.14
C GLY A 129 -14.28 -13.83 -4.20
N ALA A 130 -15.11 -12.89 -3.72
CA ALA A 130 -14.70 -11.89 -2.76
C ALA A 130 -14.19 -12.54 -1.46
N ALA A 131 -13.03 -12.08 -0.99
CA ALA A 131 -12.46 -12.44 0.31
C ALA A 131 -12.89 -11.46 1.40
N ALA A 132 -12.92 -10.16 1.08
CA ALA A 132 -13.29 -9.09 2.01
C ALA A 132 -13.95 -7.92 1.29
N LYS A 133 -14.75 -7.15 2.05
CA LYS A 133 -15.38 -5.91 1.58
C LYS A 133 -15.44 -4.86 2.68
N GLY A 134 -15.38 -3.59 2.31
CA GLY A 134 -15.62 -2.51 3.26
C GLY A 134 -15.27 -1.15 2.71
N LEU A 135 -15.07 -0.19 3.61
CA LEU A 135 -14.50 1.12 3.31
C LEU A 135 -13.11 1.22 3.91
N ARG A 136 -12.14 1.73 3.14
CA ARG A 136 -10.78 1.99 3.62
C ARG A 136 -10.42 3.45 3.39
N GLN A 137 -9.77 4.05 4.37
CA GLN A 137 -9.34 5.44 4.29
C GLN A 137 -8.32 5.62 3.17
N VAL A 138 -8.48 6.68 2.37
CA VAL A 138 -7.50 7.15 1.40
C VAL A 138 -7.33 8.64 1.62
N GLY A 139 -6.48 9.04 2.58
CA GLY A 139 -6.35 10.42 3.04
C GLY A 139 -7.51 10.90 3.92
N PRO A 140 -7.35 11.95 4.73
CA PRO A 140 -8.40 12.47 5.62
C PRO A 140 -9.71 12.79 4.87
N GLY A 141 -10.85 12.45 5.48
CA GLY A 141 -12.18 12.71 4.89
C GLY A 141 -12.59 11.83 3.71
N HIS A 142 -11.68 11.05 3.13
CA HIS A 142 -11.93 10.28 1.91
C HIS A 142 -11.81 8.77 2.15
N LYS A 143 -12.80 8.00 1.69
CA LYS A 143 -12.82 6.54 1.81
C LYS A 143 -13.05 5.91 0.44
N ALA A 144 -12.29 4.86 0.15
CA ALA A 144 -12.46 4.02 -1.02
C ALA A 144 -13.35 2.82 -0.69
N HIS A 145 -14.15 2.37 -1.66
CA HIS A 145 -14.71 1.02 -1.66
C HIS A 145 -13.57 0.03 -1.75
N TYR A 146 -13.40 -0.74 -0.69
CA TYR A 146 -12.36 -1.74 -0.57
C TYR A 146 -12.90 -3.13 -0.89
N ARG A 147 -12.19 -3.84 -1.75
CA ARG A 147 -12.45 -5.26 -2.06
C ARG A 147 -11.16 -6.04 -1.97
N GLU A 148 -11.29 -7.28 -1.52
CA GLU A 148 -10.26 -8.30 -1.71
C GLU A 148 -10.87 -9.44 -2.51
N TRP A 149 -10.11 -9.97 -3.45
CA TRP A 149 -10.52 -11.08 -4.30
C TRP A 149 -9.54 -12.23 -4.13
N LYS A 150 -10.05 -13.44 -3.85
CA LYS A 150 -9.20 -14.63 -3.84
C LYS A 150 -8.70 -14.88 -5.25
N ALA A 151 -7.41 -15.12 -5.41
CA ALA A 151 -6.81 -15.36 -6.71
C ALA A 151 -5.93 -16.61 -6.69
N LYS A 152 -5.79 -17.23 -7.85
CA LYS A 152 -4.99 -18.43 -8.07
C LYS A 152 -4.10 -18.21 -9.29
N CYS A 153 -2.90 -18.76 -9.23
CA CYS A 153 -2.13 -19.00 -10.43
C CYS A 153 -2.21 -20.48 -10.79
N VAL A 154 -2.52 -20.78 -12.04
CA VAL A 154 -2.77 -22.13 -12.52
C VAL A 154 -1.87 -22.47 -13.70
N SER A 155 -1.55 -23.75 -13.88
CA SER A 155 -0.89 -24.19 -15.10
C SER A 155 -1.80 -23.98 -16.31
N TYR A 156 -1.28 -23.41 -17.40
CA TYR A 156 -2.03 -23.27 -18.65
C TYR A 156 -2.43 -24.62 -19.27
N SER A 157 -1.65 -25.69 -19.04
CA SER A 157 -1.90 -26.98 -19.70
C SER A 157 -3.04 -27.78 -19.08
N ASN A 158 -3.23 -27.71 -17.76
CA ASN A 158 -4.19 -28.58 -17.07
C ASN A 158 -4.96 -27.90 -15.92
N GLY A 159 -4.82 -26.58 -15.73
CA GLY A 159 -5.54 -25.84 -14.70
C GLY A 159 -5.10 -26.12 -13.25
N THR A 160 -4.06 -26.94 -13.03
CA THR A 160 -3.54 -27.24 -11.69
C THR A 160 -3.09 -25.97 -11.00
N VAL A 161 -3.56 -25.74 -9.77
CA VAL A 161 -3.13 -24.60 -8.94
C VAL A 161 -1.65 -24.72 -8.62
N LYS A 162 -0.88 -23.67 -8.94
CA LYS A 162 0.54 -23.53 -8.62
C LYS A 162 0.79 -22.59 -7.45
N SER A 163 -0.02 -21.55 -7.31
CA SER A 163 0.04 -20.64 -6.16
C SER A 163 -1.31 -19.94 -5.91
N ARG A 164 -1.40 -19.23 -4.78
CA ARG A 164 -2.56 -18.41 -4.40
C ARG A 164 -2.10 -17.03 -3.95
N TYR A 165 -2.96 -16.04 -4.17
CA TYR A 165 -2.75 -14.69 -3.68
C TYR A 165 -4.08 -13.96 -3.51
N VAL A 166 -4.01 -12.72 -3.04
CA VAL A 166 -5.18 -11.83 -2.92
C VAL A 166 -4.96 -10.60 -3.78
N GLN A 167 -5.94 -10.28 -4.62
CA GLN A 167 -6.00 -8.97 -5.29
C GLN A 167 -6.77 -8.00 -4.41
N ARG A 168 -6.09 -6.94 -3.94
CA ARG A 168 -6.66 -5.87 -3.12
C ARG A 168 -7.00 -4.68 -4.02
N GLU A 169 -8.17 -4.10 -3.81
CA GLU A 169 -8.66 -3.00 -4.63
C GLU A 169 -9.20 -1.85 -3.76
N TRP A 170 -8.77 -0.63 -4.06
CA TRP A 170 -9.33 0.60 -3.49
C TRP A 170 -9.96 1.42 -4.60
N TYR A 171 -11.28 1.44 -4.66
CA TYR A 171 -12.03 2.19 -5.66
C TYR A 171 -12.64 3.47 -5.08
N LEU A 172 -12.27 4.61 -5.66
CA LEU A 172 -12.80 5.94 -5.37
C LEU A 172 -13.72 6.34 -6.54
N PRO A 173 -15.03 6.10 -6.45
CA PRO A 173 -15.95 6.26 -7.58
C PRO A 173 -16.11 7.71 -8.03
N GLN A 174 -16.20 8.64 -7.07
CA GLN A 174 -16.34 10.07 -7.34
C GLN A 174 -15.12 10.62 -8.10
N SER A 175 -13.92 10.25 -7.66
CA SER A 175 -12.67 10.67 -8.29
C SER A 175 -12.29 9.81 -9.49
N ARG A 176 -13.02 8.72 -9.76
CA ARG A 176 -12.73 7.69 -10.78
C ARG A 176 -11.28 7.20 -10.72
N ILE A 177 -10.84 6.81 -9.52
CA ILE A 177 -9.52 6.24 -9.29
C ILE A 177 -9.70 4.83 -8.75
N LEU A 178 -9.00 3.87 -9.33
CA LEU A 178 -8.92 2.50 -8.85
C LEU A 178 -7.46 2.14 -8.62
N ILE A 179 -7.14 1.70 -7.41
CA ILE A 179 -5.83 1.12 -7.09
C ILE A 179 -5.99 -0.39 -7.02
N VAL A 180 -5.18 -1.14 -7.77
CA VAL A 180 -5.18 -2.61 -7.80
C VAL A 180 -3.82 -3.12 -7.38
N ASP A 181 -3.79 -3.95 -6.34
CA ASP A 181 -2.58 -4.54 -5.78
C ASP A 181 -2.69 -6.06 -5.74
N ARG A 182 -1.83 -6.73 -6.49
CA ARG A 182 -1.74 -8.20 -6.60
C ARG A 182 -0.55 -8.79 -5.83
N TRP A 183 0.23 -7.91 -5.18
CA TRP A 183 1.51 -8.23 -4.55
C TRP A 183 1.49 -8.06 -3.05
N ASN A 184 0.36 -7.66 -2.47
CA ASN A 184 0.26 -7.31 -1.07
C ASN A 184 1.35 -6.29 -0.68
N THR A 185 1.54 -5.26 -1.52
CA THR A 185 2.62 -4.29 -1.41
C THR A 185 2.78 -3.80 0.04
N PRO A 186 3.94 -4.04 0.68
CA PRO A 186 4.20 -3.58 2.04
C PRO A 186 4.08 -2.06 2.15
N GLY A 187 3.39 -1.57 3.18
CA GLY A 187 3.23 -0.14 3.43
C GLY A 187 2.18 0.59 2.56
N LEU A 188 1.68 -0.02 1.46
CA LEU A 188 0.66 0.60 0.60
C LEU A 188 -0.58 1.09 1.38
N PRO A 189 -1.21 0.32 2.28
CA PRO A 189 -2.34 0.81 3.06
C PRO A 189 -2.02 2.07 3.88
N GLY A 190 -0.78 2.17 4.39
CA GLY A 190 -0.31 3.34 5.13
C GLY A 190 -0.11 4.57 4.24
N VAL A 191 0.46 4.38 3.05
CA VAL A 191 0.60 5.44 2.03
C VAL A 191 -0.77 5.98 1.64
N LEU A 192 -1.73 5.09 1.35
CA LEU A 192 -3.09 5.48 1.00
C LEU A 192 -3.78 6.21 2.15
N LYS A 193 -3.70 5.68 3.38
CA LYS A 193 -4.30 6.32 4.55
C LYS A 193 -3.79 7.76 4.78
N ARG A 194 -2.52 8.02 4.47
CA ARG A 194 -1.88 9.35 4.61
C ARG A 194 -1.90 10.20 3.33
N ALA A 195 -2.64 9.78 2.30
CA ALA A 195 -2.79 10.56 1.09
C ALA A 195 -3.37 11.95 1.39
N VAL A 196 -3.06 12.91 0.52
CA VAL A 196 -3.52 14.29 0.66
C VAL A 196 -4.48 14.61 -0.49
N TRP A 197 -5.53 15.35 -0.20
CA TRP A 197 -6.48 15.87 -1.19
C TRP A 197 -6.39 17.39 -1.17
N ARG A 198 -6.20 18.01 -2.34
CA ARG A 198 -6.12 19.47 -2.53
C ARG A 198 -6.86 19.90 -3.78
#